data_AF-N6XQ31-F1
#
_entry.id   AF-N6XQ31-F1
#
_cell.length_a   1.000
_cell.length_b   1.000
_cell.length_c   1.000
_cell.angle_alpha   90.00
_cell.angle_beta   90.00
_cell.angle_gamma   90.00
#
_symmetry.space_group_name_H-M   'P 1'
#
loop_
_entity.id
_entity.type
_entity.pdbx_description
1 polymer ?
#
loop_
_entity_poly.entity_id
_entity_poly.type
_entity_poly.pdbx_seq_one_letter_code
_entity_poly.pdbx_strand_id
1 'polypeptide(L)'
;MNAIALCRRSLGHLHTPPSHRSSFSPRSALAFPQPPPTRIARDAVLSLARHLLALYRPLPPQIRPPRLELRIDVNQPDEDIEAELASLHRRLHTPGDAMNACARLPALQPGLIFHHREADGEHYVYVEDPSRGCLAGYTVFNRLIEVDRRTDRHVRSPHSKYAPAYQGRGIASTVYAWALGRGLCLVSGARQSEGAHALWRALARRHPLRWVSLQAKRMHDLGSEAPAARAAALDTRMLLLGEGWSLPQLHAHQLLHPAAPGSR
;
A
#
# COMPACT_ATOMS: atom_id res chain seq x y z
N MET A 1 38.53 23.14 -41.29
CA MET A 1 38.77 23.10 -42.76
C MET A 1 38.35 21.72 -43.23
N ASN A 2 37.24 21.66 -43.96
CA ASN A 2 36.56 20.42 -44.34
C ASN A 2 37.08 19.92 -45.68
N ALA A 3 37.37 18.62 -45.76
CA ALA A 3 37.35 17.84 -46.98
C ALA A 3 36.94 16.42 -46.60
N ILE A 4 35.92 15.87 -47.25
CA ILE A 4 35.89 14.50 -47.79
C ILE A 4 34.64 14.38 -48.67
N ALA A 5 34.88 13.85 -49.85
CA ALA A 5 33.95 13.68 -50.94
C ALA A 5 33.08 12.42 -50.80
N LEU A 6 31.85 12.57 -51.32
CA LEU A 6 30.99 11.63 -52.05
C LEU A 6 31.48 10.18 -52.23
N CYS A 7 30.60 9.22 -51.89
CA CYS A 7 30.25 8.16 -52.84
C CYS A 7 28.81 7.66 -52.64
N ARG A 8 28.05 7.66 -53.75
CA ARG A 8 26.68 7.15 -53.94
C ARG A 8 26.76 5.75 -54.54
N ARG A 9 25.77 4.90 -54.21
CA ARG A 9 25.16 3.75 -54.94
C ARG A 9 24.92 2.61 -53.94
N SER A 10 23.90 1.76 -54.03
CA SER A 10 22.68 1.67 -54.85
C SER A 10 21.79 0.59 -54.21
N LEU A 11 20.50 0.67 -54.48
CA LEU A 11 19.45 -0.26 -54.08
C LEU A 11 19.59 -1.66 -54.70
N GLY A 12 19.05 -2.64 -53.98
CA GLY A 12 18.23 -3.72 -54.55
C GLY A 12 18.81 -5.13 -54.45
N HIS A 13 18.21 -5.98 -53.61
CA HIS A 13 17.55 -7.19 -54.12
C HIS A 13 16.61 -7.84 -53.10
N LEU A 14 15.50 -8.32 -53.65
CA LEU A 14 14.40 -9.06 -53.03
C LEU A 14 14.86 -10.40 -52.44
N HIS A 15 14.28 -10.81 -51.31
CA HIS A 15 14.09 -12.22 -50.99
C HIS A 15 12.81 -12.42 -50.15
N THR A 16 11.83 -13.08 -50.76
CA THR A 16 10.71 -13.75 -50.10
C THR A 16 11.01 -15.24 -50.14
N PRO A 17 10.72 -16.00 -49.06
CA PRO A 17 9.97 -17.25 -49.21
C PRO A 17 9.11 -17.56 -47.95
N PRO A 18 8.49 -18.75 -47.81
CA PRO A 18 7.20 -19.09 -48.40
C PRO A 18 6.12 -19.35 -47.32
N SER A 19 4.87 -19.35 -47.78
CA SER A 19 3.68 -19.81 -47.06
C SER A 19 3.72 -21.31 -46.76
N HIS A 20 3.52 -21.70 -45.50
CA HIS A 20 3.12 -23.06 -45.14
C HIS A 20 1.90 -23.03 -44.22
N ARG A 21 0.78 -23.52 -44.77
CA ARG A 21 -0.38 -24.06 -44.03
C ARG A 21 0.02 -25.41 -43.43
N SER A 22 -0.31 -25.63 -42.17
CA SER A 22 -0.51 -26.97 -41.58
C SER A 22 -1.15 -26.76 -40.21
N SER A 23 -2.45 -26.99 -40.07
CA SER A 23 -3.12 -28.28 -39.92
C SER A 23 -3.38 -28.56 -38.44
N PHE A 24 -4.66 -28.51 -38.10
CA PHE A 24 -5.21 -28.94 -36.82
C PHE A 24 -5.07 -30.46 -36.63
N SER A 25 -4.70 -30.85 -35.40
CA SER A 25 -5.08 -32.09 -34.68
C SER A 25 -4.49 -33.44 -35.12
N PRO A 26 -4.65 -34.56 -34.35
CA PRO A 26 -4.56 -34.78 -32.87
C PRO A 26 -3.77 -36.08 -32.52
N ARG A 27 -3.42 -36.27 -31.23
CA ARG A 27 -3.17 -37.55 -30.47
C ARG A 27 -2.39 -37.16 -29.21
N SER A 28 -2.82 -37.39 -27.96
CA SER A 28 -3.26 -38.64 -27.32
C SER A 28 -4.11 -38.26 -26.08
N ALA A 29 -5.35 -38.73 -25.95
CA ALA A 29 -5.74 -40.01 -25.36
C ALA A 29 -5.36 -40.17 -23.86
N LEU A 30 -6.15 -39.55 -22.98
CA LEU A 30 -6.47 -40.14 -21.67
C LEU A 30 -7.98 -40.33 -21.61
N ALA A 31 -8.36 -41.57 -21.35
CA ALA A 31 -9.70 -42.11 -21.42
C ALA A 31 -10.59 -41.58 -20.28
N PHE A 32 -11.74 -41.03 -20.65
CA PHE A 32 -12.89 -40.94 -19.76
C PHE A 32 -13.80 -42.16 -20.00
N PRO A 33 -14.29 -42.86 -18.96
CA PRO A 33 -15.28 -43.90 -19.15
C PRO A 33 -16.62 -43.27 -19.56
N GLN A 34 -17.19 -43.72 -20.67
CA GLN A 34 -18.57 -43.42 -21.05
C GLN A 34 -19.52 -44.43 -20.40
N PRO A 35 -20.63 -44.02 -19.77
CA PRO A 35 -21.69 -44.94 -19.39
C PRO A 35 -22.58 -45.29 -20.61
N PRO A 36 -23.17 -46.50 -20.63
CA PRO A 36 -23.95 -46.99 -21.77
C PRO A 36 -25.29 -46.25 -21.92
N PRO A 37 -25.87 -46.18 -23.14
CA PRO A 37 -27.11 -45.50 -23.37
C PRO A 37 -28.28 -46.47 -23.23
N THR A 38 -29.24 -46.19 -22.35
CA THR A 38 -30.61 -46.69 -22.52
C THR A 38 -31.63 -45.71 -21.96
N ARG A 39 -32.45 -45.20 -22.87
CA ARG A 39 -33.79 -44.69 -22.59
C ARG A 39 -34.63 -45.81 -21.97
N ILE A 40 -35.36 -45.48 -20.92
CA ILE A 40 -36.52 -46.10 -20.24
C ILE A 40 -36.22 -45.82 -18.75
N ALA A 41 -36.82 -44.85 -18.07
CA ALA A 41 -38.24 -44.66 -17.86
C ALA A 41 -38.49 -43.18 -17.51
N ARG A 42 -39.30 -42.49 -18.32
CA ARG A 42 -39.58 -41.05 -18.18
C ARG A 42 -40.64 -40.73 -17.12
N ASP A 43 -41.19 -41.74 -16.44
CA ASP A 43 -42.37 -41.57 -15.58
C ASP A 43 -42.09 -41.63 -14.07
N ALA A 44 -40.86 -41.92 -13.64
CA ALA A 44 -40.49 -41.87 -12.21
C ALA A 44 -39.98 -40.49 -11.75
N VAL A 45 -39.64 -39.59 -12.68
CA VAL A 45 -38.96 -38.31 -12.38
C VAL A 45 -39.93 -37.21 -11.88
N LEU A 46 -41.24 -37.33 -12.16
CA LEU A 46 -42.21 -36.29 -11.78
C LEU A 46 -42.84 -36.48 -10.40
N SER A 47 -42.69 -37.65 -9.76
CA SER A 47 -43.22 -37.89 -8.41
C SER A 47 -42.24 -37.46 -7.31
N LEU A 48 -40.93 -37.61 -7.53
CA LEU A 48 -39.90 -37.18 -6.57
C LEU A 48 -39.71 -35.65 -6.57
N ALA A 49 -40.03 -34.97 -7.67
CA ALA A 49 -39.92 -33.51 -7.79
C ALA A 49 -40.93 -32.75 -6.91
N ARG A 50 -42.09 -33.34 -6.57
CA ARG A 50 -43.07 -32.71 -5.65
C ARG A 50 -42.75 -32.94 -4.17
N HIS A 51 -42.07 -34.03 -3.82
CA HIS A 51 -41.65 -34.25 -2.43
C HIS A 51 -40.37 -33.49 -2.06
N LEU A 52 -39.50 -33.17 -3.03
CA LEU A 52 -38.29 -32.38 -2.78
C LEU A 52 -38.52 -30.86 -2.72
N LEU A 53 -39.63 -30.35 -3.29
CA LEU A 53 -40.00 -28.92 -3.16
C LEU A 53 -40.66 -28.58 -1.82
N ALA A 54 -41.16 -29.56 -1.06
CA ALA A 54 -41.74 -29.34 0.28
C ALA A 54 -40.70 -29.29 1.41
N LEU A 55 -39.43 -29.57 1.11
CA LEU A 55 -38.30 -29.49 2.06
C LEU A 55 -37.43 -28.25 1.85
N TYR A 56 -37.75 -27.39 0.87
CA TYR A 56 -37.08 -26.09 0.69
C TYR A 56 -37.66 -25.05 1.65
N ARG A 57 -37.30 -25.18 2.93
CA ARG A 57 -37.34 -24.04 3.85
C ARG A 57 -36.35 -22.99 3.32
N PRO A 58 -36.74 -21.71 3.15
CA PRO A 58 -35.80 -20.69 2.74
C PRO A 58 -34.70 -20.61 3.79
N LEU A 59 -33.47 -20.88 3.36
CA LEU A 59 -32.28 -20.71 4.17
C LEU A 59 -32.26 -19.24 4.64
N PRO A 60 -32.08 -18.94 5.94
CA PRO A 60 -31.93 -17.56 6.40
C PRO A 60 -30.78 -16.88 5.64
N PRO A 61 -30.85 -15.55 5.45
CA PRO A 61 -29.86 -14.82 4.67
C PRO A 61 -28.46 -15.14 5.19
N GLN A 62 -27.59 -15.55 4.27
CA GLN A 62 -26.20 -15.92 4.52
C GLN A 62 -25.56 -14.88 5.45
N ILE A 63 -25.29 -15.31 6.68
CA ILE A 63 -24.42 -14.58 7.59
C ILE A 63 -23.09 -14.49 6.86
N ARG A 64 -22.75 -13.28 6.40
CA ARG A 64 -21.43 -13.00 5.82
C ARG A 64 -20.40 -13.55 6.80
N PRO A 65 -19.41 -14.34 6.37
CA PRO A 65 -18.38 -14.79 7.30
C PRO A 65 -17.79 -13.54 7.95
N PRO A 66 -17.57 -13.54 9.28
CA PRO A 66 -16.87 -12.44 9.91
C PRO A 66 -15.57 -12.26 9.16
N ARG A 67 -15.25 -11.02 8.76
CA ARG A 67 -13.93 -10.72 8.25
C ARG A 67 -12.95 -11.24 9.29
N LEU A 68 -12.20 -12.29 8.95
CA LEU A 68 -11.01 -12.66 9.69
C LEU A 68 -10.02 -11.53 9.46
N GLU A 69 -10.19 -10.43 10.20
CA GLU A 69 -9.13 -9.47 10.42
C GLU A 69 -8.14 -10.18 11.34
N LEU A 70 -7.00 -10.58 10.78
CA LEU A 70 -5.86 -10.98 11.59
C LEU A 70 -5.43 -9.75 12.40
N ARG A 71 -5.87 -9.70 13.65
CA ARG A 71 -5.47 -8.67 14.61
C ARG A 71 -4.17 -9.13 15.26
N ILE A 72 -3.06 -8.77 14.63
CA ILE A 72 -1.76 -8.86 15.29
C ILE A 72 -1.69 -7.65 16.23
N ASP A 73 -1.92 -7.88 17.52
CA ASP A 73 -1.63 -6.85 18.52
C ASP A 73 -0.10 -6.73 18.62
N VAL A 74 0.46 -5.71 17.97
CA VAL A 74 1.89 -5.40 18.00
C VAL A 74 2.20 -4.66 19.29
N ASN A 75 2.27 -5.38 20.41
CA ASN A 75 3.00 -4.95 21.61
C ASN A 75 4.31 -5.72 21.62
N GLN A 76 5.28 -5.26 20.82
CA GLN A 76 6.62 -5.78 20.86
C GLN A 76 7.36 -5.04 21.98
N PRO A 77 7.96 -5.73 22.97
CA PRO A 77 8.68 -5.04 24.04
C PRO A 77 9.83 -4.20 23.48
N ASP A 78 10.06 -3.03 24.06
CA ASP A 78 11.04 -2.05 23.59
C ASP A 78 12.48 -2.59 23.53
N GLU A 79 12.81 -3.67 24.25
CA GLU A 79 14.12 -4.34 24.16
C GLU A 79 14.42 -4.92 22.75
N ASP A 80 13.40 -5.10 21.91
CA ASP A 80 13.58 -5.57 20.52
C ASP A 80 14.10 -4.46 19.60
N ILE A 81 13.84 -3.17 19.89
CA ILE A 81 14.12 -2.11 18.91
C ILE A 81 15.63 -1.91 18.67
N GLU A 82 16.46 -2.00 19.70
CA GLU A 82 17.90 -1.80 19.54
C GLU A 82 18.54 -2.96 18.77
N ALA A 83 18.10 -4.19 19.01
CA ALA A 83 18.53 -5.36 18.27
C ALA A 83 18.06 -5.31 16.80
N GLU A 84 16.82 -4.90 16.58
CA GLU A 84 16.24 -4.64 15.25
C GLU A 84 17.09 -3.61 14.50
N LEU A 85 17.38 -2.47 15.13
CA LEU A 85 18.19 -1.38 14.55
C LEU A 85 19.64 -1.81 14.28
N ALA A 86 20.25 -2.60 15.17
CA ALA A 86 21.59 -3.15 14.96
C ALA A 86 21.62 -4.09 13.74
N SER A 87 20.58 -4.91 13.56
CA SER A 87 20.43 -5.77 12.38
C SER A 87 20.29 -4.96 11.10
N LEU A 88 19.42 -3.95 11.09
CA LEU A 88 19.23 -3.04 9.96
C LEU A 88 20.50 -2.25 9.63
N HIS A 89 21.26 -1.82 10.65
CA HIS A 89 22.52 -1.12 10.46
C HIS A 89 23.57 -2.00 9.77
N ARG A 90 23.71 -3.27 10.19
CA ARG A 90 24.59 -4.22 9.51
C ARG A 90 24.23 -4.39 8.04
N ARG A 91 22.94 -4.54 7.72
CA ARG A 91 22.44 -4.68 6.35
C ARG A 91 22.72 -3.45 5.49
N LEU A 92 22.55 -2.26 6.05
CA LEU A 92 22.86 -0.98 5.39
C LEU A 92 24.34 -0.91 4.96
N HIS A 93 25.24 -1.55 5.69
CA HIS A 93 26.68 -1.58 5.42
C HIS A 93 27.17 -2.89 4.77
N THR A 94 26.28 -3.82 4.42
CA THR A 94 26.65 -5.09 3.79
C THR A 94 26.57 -4.96 2.26
N PRO A 95 27.69 -5.01 1.51
CA PRO A 95 27.66 -4.95 0.06
C PRO A 95 26.77 -6.04 -0.53
N GLY A 96 25.90 -5.66 -1.46
CA GLY A 96 24.95 -6.59 -2.10
C GLY A 96 23.63 -6.78 -1.36
N ASP A 97 23.47 -6.30 -0.11
CA ASP A 97 22.13 -6.19 0.50
C ASP A 97 21.34 -5.06 -0.18
N ALA A 98 20.04 -5.28 -0.41
CA ALA A 98 19.15 -4.27 -0.98
C ALA A 98 19.11 -2.96 -0.16
N MET A 99 19.39 -3.01 1.15
CA MET A 99 19.51 -1.81 1.99
C MET A 99 20.80 -1.03 1.73
N ASN A 100 21.90 -1.69 1.35
CA ASN A 100 23.14 -1.01 1.04
C ASN A 100 23.04 -0.11 -0.20
N ALA A 101 22.08 -0.38 -1.08
CA ALA A 101 21.77 0.44 -2.25
C ALA A 101 20.82 1.64 -1.97
N CYS A 102 20.53 1.97 -0.70
CA CYS A 102 19.70 3.13 -0.38
C CYS A 102 20.32 4.44 -0.92
N ALA A 103 19.46 5.31 -1.47
CA ALA A 103 19.85 6.67 -1.80
C ALA A 103 20.00 7.51 -0.53
N ARG A 104 20.95 8.44 -0.50
CA ARG A 104 21.05 9.42 0.60
C ARG A 104 20.12 10.59 0.33
N LEU A 105 19.33 10.96 1.34
CA LEU A 105 18.52 12.17 1.29
C LEU A 105 19.37 13.41 1.59
N PRO A 106 18.91 14.61 1.20
CA PRO A 106 19.48 15.86 1.69
C PRO A 106 19.61 15.84 3.22
N ALA A 107 20.59 16.55 3.76
CA ALA A 107 20.79 16.63 5.21
C ALA A 107 19.56 17.25 5.90
N LEU A 108 18.67 16.41 6.42
CA LEU A 108 17.42 16.85 7.07
C LEU A 108 17.66 17.32 8.51
N GLN A 109 18.72 16.82 9.14
CA GLN A 109 19.09 17.15 10.51
C GLN A 109 20.61 17.03 10.67
N PRO A 110 21.30 18.00 11.29
CA PRO A 110 22.75 17.94 11.49
C PRO A 110 23.18 16.69 12.25
N GLY A 111 24.31 16.11 11.85
CA GLY A 111 24.90 14.94 12.49
C GLY A 111 24.23 13.60 12.19
N LEU A 112 23.13 13.58 11.42
CA LEU A 112 22.43 12.36 11.03
C LEU A 112 22.45 12.18 9.51
N ILE A 113 22.55 10.92 9.06
CA ILE A 113 22.44 10.54 7.65
C ILE A 113 21.10 9.85 7.44
N PHE A 114 20.39 10.26 6.40
CA PHE A 114 19.07 9.72 6.06
C PHE A 114 19.20 8.90 4.77
N HIS A 115 18.88 7.61 4.86
CA HIS A 115 18.93 6.65 3.76
C HIS A 115 17.50 6.34 3.32
N HIS A 116 17.21 6.50 2.04
CA HIS A 116 15.91 6.27 1.44
C HIS A 116 15.96 5.16 0.40
N ARG A 117 14.95 4.29 0.44
CA ARG A 117 14.64 3.39 -0.67
C ARG A 117 13.14 3.27 -0.86
N GLU A 118 12.77 2.82 -2.05
CA GLU A 118 11.41 2.39 -2.35
C GLU A 118 11.42 0.88 -2.62
N ALA A 119 10.50 0.16 -2.01
CA ALA A 119 10.30 -1.27 -2.24
C ALA A 119 8.79 -1.56 -2.19
N ASP A 120 8.27 -2.28 -3.17
CA ASP A 120 6.84 -2.63 -3.29
C ASP A 120 5.86 -1.43 -3.22
N GLY A 121 6.35 -0.25 -3.60
CA GLY A 121 5.63 1.03 -3.58
C GLY A 121 5.58 1.71 -2.21
N GLU A 122 6.28 1.17 -1.21
CA GLU A 122 6.46 1.77 0.11
C GLU A 122 7.79 2.51 0.18
N HIS A 123 7.85 3.60 0.94
CA HIS A 123 9.10 4.34 1.13
C HIS A 123 9.68 4.04 2.49
N TYR A 124 10.95 3.66 2.53
CA TYR A 124 11.70 3.37 3.73
C TYR A 124 12.72 4.47 3.94
N VAL A 125 12.75 5.06 5.13
CA VAL A 125 13.76 6.04 5.54
C VAL A 125 14.46 5.52 6.79
N TYR A 126 15.75 5.21 6.68
CA TYR A 126 16.61 4.81 7.80
C TYR A 126 17.45 6.00 8.24
N VAL A 127 17.63 6.18 9.55
CA VAL A 127 18.37 7.30 10.12
C VAL A 127 19.60 6.76 10.82
N GLU A 128 20.77 7.09 10.30
CA GLU A 128 22.07 6.68 10.83
C GLU A 128 22.71 7.83 11.61
N ASP A 129 23.27 7.50 12.78
CA ASP A 129 24.20 8.34 13.51
C ASP A 129 25.62 7.82 13.26
N PRO A 130 26.37 8.40 12.31
CA PRO A 130 27.72 7.94 11.98
C PRO A 130 28.71 8.19 13.13
N SER A 131 28.44 9.15 14.04
CA SER A 131 29.32 9.41 15.18
C SER A 131 29.28 8.28 16.21
N ARG A 132 28.14 7.61 16.31
CA ARG A 132 27.91 6.46 17.19
C ARG A 132 27.97 5.11 16.47
N GLY A 133 28.12 5.12 15.14
CA GLY A 133 28.17 3.93 14.31
C GLY A 133 26.92 3.06 14.43
N CYS A 134 25.73 3.68 14.50
CA CYS A 134 24.47 2.97 14.68
C CYS A 134 23.29 3.60 13.93
N LEU A 135 22.18 2.87 13.84
CA LEU A 135 20.90 3.44 13.42
C LEU A 135 20.18 4.08 14.62
N ALA A 136 19.78 5.34 14.45
CA ALA A 136 18.92 6.06 15.37
C ALA A 136 17.46 5.59 15.32
N GLY A 137 17.03 5.13 14.14
CA GLY A 137 15.66 4.67 13.91
C GLY A 137 15.33 4.57 12.43
N TYR A 138 14.05 4.33 12.14
CA TYR A 138 13.53 4.32 10.78
C TYR A 138 12.07 4.79 10.73
N THR A 139 11.62 5.14 9.53
CA THR A 139 10.21 5.36 9.19
C THR A 139 9.89 4.62 7.91
N VAL A 140 8.81 3.84 7.93
CA VAL A 140 8.23 3.26 6.71
C VAL A 140 6.94 4.00 6.40
N PHE A 141 6.81 4.48 5.17
CA PHE A 141 5.58 5.04 4.62
C PHE A 141 4.85 3.93 3.89
N ASN A 142 3.95 3.27 4.61
CA ASN A 142 3.19 2.11 4.14
C ASN A 142 2.05 2.52 3.23
N ARG A 143 1.62 1.59 2.37
CA ARG A 143 0.34 1.71 1.68
C ARG A 143 -0.80 1.48 2.67
N LEU A 144 -1.93 2.12 2.43
CA LEU A 144 -3.13 1.90 3.25
C LEU A 144 -3.92 0.73 2.68
N ILE A 145 -3.79 -0.44 3.28
CA ILE A 145 -4.54 -1.63 2.85
C ILE A 145 -6.04 -1.48 3.11
N GLU A 146 -6.44 -0.59 4.01
CA GLU A 146 -7.82 -0.35 4.45
C GLU A 146 -8.65 0.43 3.43
N VAL A 147 -8.02 1.04 2.43
CA VAL A 147 -8.67 1.82 1.37
C VAL A 147 -8.35 1.25 -0.02
N ASP A 148 -9.01 1.78 -1.05
CA ASP A 148 -8.83 1.32 -2.42
C ASP A 148 -7.50 1.78 -3.02
N ARG A 149 -7.01 1.02 -4.00
CA ARG A 149 -5.65 1.19 -4.56
C ARG A 149 -5.41 2.53 -5.29
N ARG A 150 -6.44 3.36 -5.51
CA ARG A 150 -6.24 4.71 -6.10
C ARG A 150 -5.37 5.59 -5.20
N THR A 151 -5.44 5.39 -3.88
CA THR A 151 -4.64 6.15 -2.93
C THR A 151 -3.17 5.71 -2.90
N ASP A 152 -2.85 4.52 -3.42
CA ASP A 152 -1.50 3.94 -3.38
C ASP A 152 -0.43 4.78 -4.07
N ARG A 153 -0.77 5.78 -4.88
CA ARG A 153 0.24 6.67 -5.50
C ARG A 153 0.54 7.92 -4.68
N HIS A 154 -0.36 8.30 -3.78
CA HIS A 154 -0.38 9.64 -3.21
C HIS A 154 -0.48 9.65 -1.69
N VAL A 155 -1.03 8.60 -1.09
CA VAL A 155 -1.34 8.54 0.33
C VAL A 155 -0.53 7.43 0.99
N ARG A 156 0.08 7.74 2.13
CA ARG A 156 0.87 6.79 2.92
C ARG A 156 0.54 6.86 4.40
N SER A 157 0.67 5.72 5.08
CA SER A 157 0.60 5.65 6.53
C SER A 157 2.00 5.49 7.10
N PRO A 158 2.55 6.49 7.79
CA PRO A 158 3.88 6.40 8.33
C PRO A 158 3.90 5.56 9.62
N HIS A 159 4.87 4.65 9.71
CA HIS A 159 5.21 3.87 10.90
C HIS A 159 6.67 4.17 11.23
N SER A 160 6.90 4.83 12.37
CA SER A 160 8.24 5.18 12.82
C SER A 160 8.62 4.46 14.10
N LYS A 161 9.86 3.96 14.16
CA LYS A 161 10.47 3.45 15.39
C LYS A 161 11.84 4.09 15.58
N TYR A 162 12.13 4.54 16.80
CA TYR A 162 13.40 5.17 17.16
C TYR A 162 13.91 4.59 18.46
N ALA A 163 15.22 4.36 18.53
CA ALA A 163 15.86 3.94 19.78
C ALA A 163 15.62 5.00 20.87
N PRO A 164 15.47 4.61 22.15
CA PRO A 164 15.09 5.52 23.23
C PRO A 164 15.95 6.78 23.30
N ALA A 165 17.27 6.65 23.09
CA ALA A 165 18.19 7.77 23.08
C ALA A 165 17.84 8.86 22.05
N TYR A 166 17.15 8.53 20.96
CA TYR A 166 16.84 9.42 19.83
C TYR A 166 15.39 9.92 19.81
N GLN A 167 14.55 9.44 20.71
CA GLN A 167 13.17 9.90 20.83
C GLN A 167 13.12 11.36 21.31
N GLY A 168 12.06 12.08 20.93
CA GLY A 168 11.89 13.50 21.29
C GLY A 168 12.83 14.50 20.59
N ARG A 169 13.75 14.03 19.73
CA ARG A 169 14.74 14.89 19.03
C ARG A 169 14.27 15.48 17.70
N GLY A 170 12.98 15.36 17.38
CA GLY A 170 12.40 15.90 16.15
C GLY A 170 12.70 15.11 14.86
N ILE A 171 13.35 13.93 14.96
CA ILE A 171 13.73 13.13 13.77
C ILE A 171 12.50 12.68 12.97
N ALA A 172 11.45 12.21 13.64
CA ALA A 172 10.19 11.86 12.96
C ALA A 172 9.60 13.07 12.22
N SER A 173 9.63 14.25 12.84
CA SER A 173 9.11 15.48 12.29
C SER A 173 9.80 15.85 10.98
N THR A 174 11.13 15.75 10.91
CA THR A 174 11.89 16.09 9.71
C THR A 174 11.65 15.08 8.59
N VAL A 175 11.56 13.78 8.92
CA VAL A 175 11.22 12.73 7.94
C VAL A 175 9.80 12.91 7.38
N TYR A 176 8.82 13.25 8.22
CA TYR A 176 7.44 13.47 7.77
C TYR A 176 7.33 14.75 6.94
N ALA A 177 8.00 15.83 7.36
CA ALA A 177 8.04 17.08 6.60
C ALA A 177 8.67 16.88 5.22
N TRP A 178 9.74 16.09 5.12
CA TRP A 178 10.32 15.71 3.83
C TRP A 178 9.32 14.94 2.94
N ALA A 179 8.60 13.95 3.49
CA ALA A 179 7.61 13.20 2.72
C ALA A 179 6.48 14.11 2.22
N LEU A 180 5.96 14.97 3.10
CA LEU A 180 4.94 15.97 2.76
C LEU A 180 5.44 16.95 1.69
N GLY A 181 6.67 17.45 1.80
CA GLY A 181 7.26 18.36 0.81
C GLY A 181 7.48 17.73 -0.57
N ARG A 182 7.57 16.39 -0.66
CA ARG A 182 7.58 15.68 -1.95
C ARG A 182 6.17 15.43 -2.53
N GLY A 183 5.12 15.90 -1.87
CA GLY A 183 3.73 15.73 -2.31
C GLY A 183 3.07 14.43 -1.87
N LEU A 184 3.64 13.68 -0.92
CA LEU A 184 2.92 12.57 -0.28
C LEU A 184 1.93 13.12 0.74
N CYS A 185 0.68 12.68 0.66
CA CYS A 185 -0.29 12.86 1.73
C CYS A 185 -0.09 11.78 2.79
N LEU A 186 -0.17 12.15 4.07
CA LEU A 186 0.03 11.22 5.18
C LEU A 186 -1.29 10.96 5.89
N VAL A 187 -1.60 9.70 6.18
CA VAL A 187 -2.73 9.29 7.01
C VAL A 187 -2.22 8.61 8.28
N SER A 188 -2.82 8.92 9.42
CA SER A 188 -2.38 8.36 10.69
C SER A 188 -2.65 6.86 10.81
N GLY A 189 -2.06 6.22 11.83
CA GLY A 189 -2.51 4.92 12.31
C GLY A 189 -3.85 5.00 13.03
N ALA A 190 -4.43 3.82 13.32
CA ALA A 190 -5.71 3.68 14.05
C ALA A 190 -5.65 4.10 15.51
N ARG A 191 -4.48 3.92 16.10
CA ARG A 191 -4.16 4.35 17.46
C ARG A 191 -2.89 5.19 17.36
N GLN A 192 -2.90 6.33 18.02
CA GLN A 192 -1.73 7.19 18.15
C GLN A 192 -1.34 7.26 19.61
N SER A 193 -0.05 7.19 19.89
CA SER A 193 0.46 7.66 21.18
C SER A 193 0.27 9.17 21.29
N GLU A 194 0.35 9.70 22.51
CA GLU A 194 0.30 11.16 22.75
C GLU A 194 1.39 11.90 21.95
N GLY A 195 2.62 11.36 21.95
CA GLY A 195 3.73 11.92 21.18
C GLY A 195 3.48 11.91 19.66
N ALA A 196 2.89 10.84 19.14
CA ALA A 196 2.48 10.80 17.73
C ALA A 196 1.39 11.84 17.46
N HIS A 197 0.36 11.94 18.29
CA HIS A 197 -0.69 12.94 18.12
C HIS A 197 -0.12 14.37 18.13
N ALA A 198 0.76 14.68 19.09
CA ALA A 198 1.44 15.97 19.19
C ALA A 198 2.28 16.29 17.94
N LEU A 199 3.02 15.31 17.40
CA LEU A 199 3.73 15.43 16.13
C LEU A 199 2.78 15.81 14.98
N TRP A 200 1.66 15.10 14.84
CA TRP A 200 0.67 15.36 13.79
C TRP A 200 0.08 16.78 13.91
N ARG A 201 -0.25 17.21 15.13
CA ARG A 201 -0.72 18.59 15.40
C ARG A 201 0.35 19.63 15.11
N ALA A 202 1.63 19.33 15.36
CA ALA A 202 2.73 20.23 15.04
C ALA A 202 2.92 20.41 13.52
N LEU A 203 2.83 19.32 12.75
CA LEU A 203 2.87 19.35 11.28
C LEU A 203 1.65 20.09 10.70
N ALA A 204 0.48 19.96 11.32
CA ALA A 204 -0.75 20.64 10.90
C ALA A 204 -0.66 22.18 10.92
N ARG A 205 0.34 22.77 11.60
CA ARG A 205 0.60 24.21 11.53
C ARG A 205 1.12 24.68 10.17
N ARG A 206 1.65 23.75 9.36
CA ARG A 206 2.30 24.03 8.06
C ARG A 206 1.68 23.26 6.90
N HIS A 207 0.90 22.23 7.20
CA HIS A 207 0.25 21.37 6.22
C HIS A 207 -1.25 21.28 6.54
N PRO A 208 -2.16 21.44 5.55
CA PRO A 208 -3.58 21.28 5.79
C PRO A 208 -3.89 19.92 6.41
N LEU A 209 -4.64 19.93 7.51
CA LEU A 209 -5.08 18.75 8.24
C LEU A 209 -6.58 18.55 8.04
N ARG A 210 -6.97 17.30 7.74
CA ARG A 210 -8.37 16.84 7.78
C ARG A 210 -8.50 15.66 8.73
N TRP A 211 -9.67 15.52 9.31
CA TRP A 211 -10.12 14.28 9.89
C TRP A 211 -10.85 13.48 8.83
N VAL A 212 -10.55 12.19 8.75
CA VAL A 212 -11.16 11.30 7.76
C VAL A 212 -11.65 10.03 8.42
N SER A 213 -12.71 9.47 7.89
CA SER A 213 -13.20 8.14 8.23
C SER A 213 -12.83 7.16 7.13
N LEU A 214 -12.29 6.00 7.51
CA LEU A 214 -11.98 4.90 6.61
C LEU A 214 -13.15 3.91 6.62
N GLN A 215 -13.99 3.97 5.58
CA GLN A 215 -15.19 3.14 5.47
C GLN A 215 -15.33 2.61 4.05
N ALA A 216 -15.83 1.37 3.92
CA ALA A 216 -16.09 0.74 2.62
C ALA A 216 -14.92 0.86 1.62
N LYS A 217 -13.68 0.71 2.11
CA LYS A 217 -12.43 0.86 1.33
C LYS A 217 -12.23 2.28 0.75
N ARG A 218 -12.75 3.32 1.39
CA ARG A 218 -12.64 4.72 0.96
C ARG A 218 -12.36 5.63 2.15
N MET A 219 -11.76 6.78 1.85
CA MET A 219 -11.60 7.88 2.81
C MET A 219 -12.77 8.85 2.65
N HIS A 220 -13.41 9.20 3.76
CA HIS A 220 -14.51 10.16 3.82
C HIS A 220 -14.10 11.36 4.68
N ASP A 221 -14.24 12.56 4.14
CA ASP A 221 -13.89 13.81 4.82
C ASP A 221 -14.87 14.09 5.96
N LEU A 222 -14.33 14.22 7.18
CA LEU A 222 -15.09 14.54 8.38
C LEU A 222 -14.99 16.01 8.76
N GLY A 223 -14.07 16.78 8.17
CA GLY A 223 -13.83 18.17 8.58
C GLY A 223 -12.39 18.48 8.96
N SER A 224 -12.16 19.72 9.36
CA SER A 224 -10.88 20.17 9.94
C SER A 224 -10.71 19.76 11.40
N GLU A 225 -11.81 19.38 12.06
CA GLU A 225 -11.86 18.96 13.45
C GLU A 225 -12.81 17.76 13.61
N ALA A 226 -12.57 16.94 14.64
CA ALA A 226 -13.45 15.83 15.01
C ALA A 226 -13.73 15.89 16.52
N PRO A 227 -14.99 15.66 16.95
CA PRO A 227 -15.31 15.51 18.37
C PRO A 227 -14.47 14.39 19.01
N ALA A 228 -14.13 14.51 20.30
CA ALA A 228 -13.22 13.58 20.98
C ALA A 228 -13.64 12.10 20.84
N ALA A 229 -14.94 11.80 20.98
CA ALA A 229 -15.46 10.45 20.81
C ALA A 229 -15.23 9.90 19.38
N ARG A 230 -15.34 10.76 18.36
CA ARG A 230 -15.10 10.38 16.96
C ARG A 230 -13.60 10.29 16.66
N ALA A 231 -12.80 11.21 17.20
CA ALA A 231 -11.34 11.16 17.10
C ALA A 231 -10.73 9.88 17.69
N ALA A 232 -11.38 9.31 18.72
CA ALA A 232 -10.98 8.04 19.33
C ALA A 232 -11.45 6.78 18.56
N ALA A 233 -12.30 6.93 17.53
CA ALA A 233 -12.85 5.80 16.80
C ALA A 233 -11.78 5.13 15.91
N LEU A 234 -11.77 3.79 15.88
CA LEU A 234 -10.80 3.00 15.11
C LEU A 234 -10.91 3.15 13.60
N ASP A 235 -11.95 3.77 13.06
CA ASP A 235 -12.07 4.11 11.64
C ASP A 235 -11.65 5.56 11.34
N THR A 236 -11.45 6.38 12.37
CA THR A 236 -11.16 7.79 12.23
C THR A 236 -9.65 8.03 12.25
N ARG A 237 -9.17 8.83 11.31
CA ARG A 237 -7.75 9.14 11.11
C ARG A 237 -7.55 10.63 10.90
N MET A 238 -6.32 11.06 11.10
CA MET A 238 -5.82 12.34 10.63
C MET A 238 -5.24 12.17 9.22
N LEU A 239 -5.48 13.15 8.34
CA LEU A 239 -4.92 13.25 6.99
C LEU A 239 -4.19 14.59 6.86
N LEU A 240 -2.88 14.54 6.65
CA LEU A 240 -2.06 15.70 6.30
C LEU A 240 -1.84 15.74 4.78
N LEU A 241 -2.07 16.89 4.18
CA LEU A 241 -1.88 17.08 2.74
C LEU A 241 -0.42 17.40 2.42
N GLY A 242 0.13 16.65 1.46
CA GLY A 242 1.45 16.93 0.89
C GLY A 242 1.44 18.22 0.06
N GLU A 243 2.63 18.77 -0.20
CA GLU A 243 2.81 19.92 -1.06
C GLU A 243 2.25 19.67 -2.46
N GLY A 244 1.59 20.66 -3.03
CA GLY A 244 0.88 20.55 -4.31
C GLY A 244 -0.51 19.91 -4.25
N TRP A 245 -0.94 19.41 -3.07
CA TRP A 245 -2.30 18.91 -2.86
C TRP A 245 -3.19 19.91 -2.13
N SER A 246 -4.45 19.95 -2.55
CA SER A 246 -5.54 20.70 -1.94
C SER A 246 -6.77 19.79 -1.80
N LEU A 247 -7.70 20.19 -0.93
CA LEU A 247 -8.95 19.46 -0.73
C LEU A 247 -9.75 19.26 -2.04
N PRO A 248 -9.92 20.28 -2.90
CA PRO A 248 -10.57 20.10 -4.21
C PRO A 248 -9.87 19.08 -5.11
N GLN A 249 -8.53 19.05 -5.12
CA GLN A 249 -7.78 18.06 -5.90
C GLN A 249 -8.01 16.64 -5.37
N LEU A 250 -7.99 16.43 -4.05
CA LEU A 250 -8.28 15.11 -3.48
C LEU A 250 -9.68 14.61 -3.86
N HIS A 251 -10.68 15.49 -3.90
CA HIS A 251 -12.03 15.14 -4.36
C HIS A 251 -12.07 14.86 -5.87
N ALA A 252 -11.45 15.71 -6.68
CA ALA A 252 -11.40 15.56 -8.14
C ALA A 252 -10.73 14.23 -8.56
N HIS A 253 -9.67 13.83 -7.85
CA HIS A 253 -8.97 12.57 -8.04
C HIS A 253 -9.63 11.37 -7.34
N GLN A 254 -10.79 11.58 -6.68
CA GLN A 254 -11.51 10.55 -5.93
C GLN A 254 -10.65 9.85 -4.86
N LEU A 255 -9.69 10.58 -4.29
CA LEU A 255 -8.86 10.13 -3.18
C LEU A 255 -9.54 10.38 -1.83
N LEU A 256 -10.40 11.39 -1.78
CA LEU A 256 -11.21 11.73 -0.62
C LEU A 256 -12.66 11.94 -1.06
N HIS A 257 -13.59 11.34 -0.35
CA HIS A 257 -15.02 11.46 -0.62
C HIS A 257 -15.67 12.42 0.38
N PRO A 258 -16.83 13.00 0.07
CA PRO A 258 -17.64 13.68 1.08
C PRO A 258 -17.96 12.74 2.25
N ALA A 259 -18.31 13.33 3.40
CA ALA A 259 -18.78 12.59 4.57
C ALA A 259 -19.81 11.53 4.18
N ALA A 260 -19.63 10.30 4.67
CA ALA A 260 -20.59 9.24 4.44
C ALA A 260 -21.94 9.57 5.12
N PRO A 261 -23.09 9.14 4.57
CA PRO A 261 -24.37 9.29 5.25
C PRO A 261 -24.30 8.70 6.66
N GLY A 262 -24.63 9.50 7.69
CA GLY A 262 -24.59 9.07 9.10
C GLY A 262 -23.25 9.26 9.83
N SER A 263 -22.30 10.01 9.27
CA SER A 263 -20.98 10.26 9.87
C SER A 263 -20.79 11.66 10.50
N ARG A 264 -21.86 12.45 10.62
CA ARG A 264 -21.90 13.75 11.31
C ARG A 264 -22.51 13.61 12.70
#